data_AF-A0A550I0Z7-F1
#
_entry.id   AF-A0A550I0Z7-F1
#
_cell.length_a   1.000
_cell.length_b   1.000
_cell.length_c   1.000
_cell.angle_alpha   90.00
_cell.angle_beta   90.00
_cell.angle_gamma   90.00
#
_symmetry.space_group_name_H-M   'P 1'
#
loop_
_entity.id
_entity.type
_entity.pdbx_description
1 polymer ?
#
loop_
_entity_poly.entity_id
_entity_poly.type
_entity_poly.pdbx_seq_one_letter_code
_entity_poly.pdbx_strand_id
1 'polypeptide(L)'
;MDGVLSTLIAVIGTLLGVGVTHLFQRRASARDKVFAAQQQLRSDRMAVYSDFAGALTEYRRGQLDRWHRKSEDPDSSACFEARTEAYRLRGVALHAMFRVQLIASGQTLIDAARDAYAHASNLHKASDKTELSTLGTQAREALEHFITLASSDVQ
;
A
#
# COMPACT_ATOMS: atom_id res chain seq x y z
N MET A 1 -28.73 65.54 11.13
CA MET A 1 -28.78 64.56 10.02
C MET A 1 -27.68 63.50 10.16
N ASP A 2 -26.99 63.46 11.29
CA ASP A 2 -25.72 62.74 11.48
C ASP A 2 -25.89 61.28 11.94
N GLY A 3 -27.01 60.97 12.60
CA GLY A 3 -27.32 59.61 13.05
C GLY A 3 -27.55 58.61 11.92
N VAL A 4 -28.23 59.04 10.84
CA VAL A 4 -28.49 58.18 9.66
C VAL A 4 -27.18 57.79 8.97
N LEU A 5 -26.24 58.74 8.88
CA LEU A 5 -24.92 58.51 8.29
C LEU A 5 -24.12 57.48 9.12
N SER A 6 -24.18 57.60 10.44
CA SER A 6 -23.50 56.68 11.36
C SER A 6 -24.06 55.25 11.27
N THR A 7 -25.38 55.09 11.23
CA THR A 7 -26.02 53.77 11.08
C THR A 7 -25.69 53.13 9.73
N LEU A 8 -25.69 53.92 8.65
CA LEU A 8 -25.35 53.43 7.32
C LEU A 8 -23.91 52.90 7.26
N ILE A 9 -22.95 53.64 7.83
CA ILE A 9 -21.54 53.24 7.91
C ILE A 9 -21.40 51.96 8.73
N ALA A 10 -22.13 51.83 9.84
CA ALA A 10 -22.09 50.63 10.67
C ALA A 10 -22.58 49.38 9.91
N VAL A 11 -23.71 49.47 9.19
CA VAL A 11 -24.26 48.36 8.38
C VAL A 11 -23.30 47.95 7.27
N ILE A 12 -22.69 48.93 6.57
CA ILE A 12 -21.69 48.66 5.53
C ILE A 12 -20.46 47.97 6.13
N GLY A 13 -19.99 48.40 7.30
CA GLY A 13 -18.90 47.76 8.02
C GLY A 13 -19.20 46.31 8.40
N THR A 14 -20.41 46.02 8.88
CA THR A 14 -20.83 44.65 9.20
C THR A 14 -20.95 43.78 7.94
N LEU A 15 -21.56 44.29 6.86
CA LEU A 15 -21.69 43.55 5.60
C LEU A 15 -20.33 43.26 4.96
N LEU A 16 -19.40 44.23 4.98
CA LEU A 16 -18.02 44.02 4.56
C LEU A 16 -17.32 42.97 5.42
N GLY A 17 -17.47 43.05 6.74
CA GLY A 17 -16.91 42.06 7.67
C GLY A 17 -17.42 40.65 7.39
N VAL A 18 -18.74 40.47 7.21
CA VAL A 18 -19.35 39.17 6.88
C VAL A 18 -18.88 38.66 5.52
N GLY A 19 -18.81 39.52 4.50
CA GLY A 19 -18.33 39.15 3.17
C GLY A 19 -16.88 38.69 3.16
N VAL A 20 -16.00 39.41 3.87
CA VAL A 20 -14.58 39.06 4.02
C VAL A 20 -14.44 37.72 4.77
N THR A 21 -15.11 37.57 5.92
CA THR A 21 -15.08 36.33 6.71
C THR A 21 -15.57 35.12 5.91
N HIS A 22 -16.66 35.25 5.15
CA HIS A 22 -17.18 34.16 4.33
C HIS A 22 -16.20 33.75 3.22
N LEU A 23 -15.50 34.71 2.60
CA LEU A 23 -14.49 34.42 1.59
C LEU A 23 -13.27 33.68 2.17
N PHE A 24 -12.83 34.09 3.36
CA PHE A 24 -11.77 33.41 4.12
C PHE A 24 -12.19 32.01 4.55
N GLN A 25 -13.40 31.83 5.06
CA GLN A 25 -13.95 30.52 5.44
C GLN A 25 -14.05 29.58 4.24
N ARG A 26 -14.48 30.08 3.08
CA ARG A 26 -14.57 29.28 1.86
C ARG A 26 -13.20 28.84 1.35
N ARG A 27 -12.17 29.70 1.44
CA ARG A 27 -10.78 29.34 1.12
C ARG A 27 -10.16 28.37 2.12
N ALA A 28 -10.42 28.56 3.42
CA ALA A 28 -9.99 27.64 4.46
C ALA A 28 -10.60 26.25 4.23
N SER A 29 -11.92 26.16 4.06
CA SER A 29 -12.62 24.90 3.78
C SER A 29 -12.12 24.19 2.51
N ALA A 30 -11.77 24.94 1.46
CA ALA A 30 -11.18 24.35 0.25
C ALA A 30 -9.79 23.76 0.50
N ARG A 31 -8.94 24.46 1.27
CA ARG A 31 -7.61 23.96 1.68
C ARG A 31 -7.71 22.73 2.58
N ASP A 32 -8.64 22.74 3.53
CA ASP A 32 -8.87 21.63 4.45
C ASP A 32 -9.30 20.37 3.70
N LYS A 33 -10.16 20.50 2.67
CA LYS A 33 -10.58 19.37 1.83
C LYS A 33 -9.43 18.75 1.04
N VAL A 34 -8.55 19.58 0.46
CA VAL A 34 -7.38 19.08 -0.29
C VAL A 34 -6.42 18.38 0.66
N PHE A 35 -6.14 18.98 1.82
CA PHE A 35 -5.29 18.38 2.84
C PHE A 35 -5.85 17.04 3.35
N ALA A 36 -7.15 16.98 3.64
CA ALA A 36 -7.81 15.76 4.08
C ALA A 36 -7.75 14.65 3.01
N ALA A 37 -8.00 14.98 1.74
CA ALA A 37 -7.91 14.02 0.64
C ALA A 37 -6.48 13.48 0.44
N GLN A 38 -5.46 14.34 0.54
CA GLN A 38 -4.06 13.93 0.48
C GLN A 38 -3.68 13.01 1.64
N GLN A 39 -4.10 13.36 2.86
CA GLN A 39 -3.83 12.54 4.03
C GLN A 39 -4.55 11.19 3.98
N GLN A 40 -5.78 11.16 3.44
CA GLN A 40 -6.52 9.91 3.22
C GLN A 40 -5.79 9.02 2.22
N LEU A 41 -5.37 9.56 1.06
CA LEU A 41 -4.63 8.80 0.06
C LEU A 41 -3.31 8.25 0.61
N ARG A 42 -2.58 9.05 1.40
CA ARG A 42 -1.38 8.62 2.10
C ARG A 42 -1.65 7.43 3.02
N SER A 43 -2.72 7.52 3.82
CA SER A 43 -3.13 6.45 4.73
C SER A 43 -3.53 5.19 3.98
N ASP A 44 -4.32 5.32 2.90
CA ASP A 44 -4.78 4.20 2.09
C ASP A 44 -3.61 3.49 1.39
N ARG A 45 -2.64 4.25 0.87
CA ARG A 45 -1.40 3.69 0.31
C ARG A 45 -0.58 2.95 1.35
N MET A 46 -0.38 3.54 2.53
CA MET A 46 0.35 2.89 3.62
C MET A 46 -0.31 1.54 3.99
N ALA A 47 -1.63 1.51 4.12
CA ALA A 47 -2.38 0.29 4.42
C ALA A 47 -2.23 -0.75 3.30
N VAL A 48 -2.45 -0.38 2.04
CA VAL A 48 -2.35 -1.31 0.90
C VAL A 48 -0.93 -1.86 0.72
N TYR A 49 0.09 -1.03 0.84
CA TYR A 49 1.48 -1.45 0.65
C TYR A 49 1.98 -2.34 1.78
N SER A 50 1.61 -2.03 3.03
CA SER A 50 1.95 -2.87 4.18
C SER A 50 1.20 -4.22 4.16
N ASP A 51 -0.08 -4.23 3.79
CA ASP A 51 -0.87 -5.45 3.59
C ASP A 51 -0.21 -6.37 2.56
N PHE A 52 0.24 -5.83 1.43
CA PHE A 52 0.93 -6.59 0.40
C PHE A 52 2.28 -7.14 0.89
N ALA A 53 3.10 -6.32 1.56
CA ALA A 53 4.38 -6.77 2.11
C ALA A 53 4.19 -7.92 3.13
N GLY A 54 3.17 -7.82 3.99
CA GLY A 54 2.81 -8.88 4.94
C GLY A 54 2.35 -10.16 4.24
N ALA A 55 1.39 -10.04 3.31
CA ALA A 55 0.87 -11.17 2.53
C ALA A 55 1.98 -11.89 1.74
N LEU A 56 2.90 -11.14 1.14
CA LEU A 56 4.01 -11.70 0.37
C LEU A 56 5.02 -12.41 1.27
N THR A 57 5.27 -11.89 2.46
CA THR A 57 6.15 -12.51 3.46
C THR A 57 5.60 -13.87 3.89
N GLU A 58 4.31 -13.94 4.19
CA GLU A 58 3.64 -15.21 4.52
C GLU A 58 3.65 -16.18 3.35
N TYR A 59 3.39 -15.71 2.13
CA TYR A 59 3.46 -16.55 0.94
C TYR A 59 4.87 -17.11 0.71
N ARG A 60 5.92 -16.31 0.90
CA ARG A 60 7.32 -16.76 0.82
C ARG A 60 7.59 -17.86 1.85
N ARG A 61 7.14 -17.68 3.09
CA ARG A 61 7.23 -18.68 4.16
C ARG A 61 6.52 -19.98 3.77
N GLY A 62 5.31 -19.90 3.23
CA GLY A 62 4.57 -21.07 2.75
C GLY A 62 5.28 -21.81 1.61
N GLN A 63 5.96 -21.10 0.71
CA GLN A 63 6.75 -21.74 -0.35
C GLN A 63 8.02 -22.43 0.17
N LEU A 64 8.67 -21.86 1.19
CA LEU A 64 9.80 -22.49 1.89
C LEU A 64 9.35 -23.78 2.60
N ASP A 65 8.26 -23.73 3.36
CA ASP A 65 7.71 -24.90 4.04
C ASP A 65 7.36 -26.01 3.04
N ARG A 66 6.67 -25.65 1.94
CA ARG A 66 6.37 -26.58 0.85
C ARG A 66 7.63 -27.23 0.27
N TRP A 67 8.71 -26.47 0.08
CA TRP A 67 9.97 -27.02 -0.42
C TRP A 67 10.56 -28.04 0.57
N HIS A 68 10.62 -27.68 1.86
CA HIS A 68 11.14 -28.55 2.91
C HIS A 68 10.34 -29.85 3.03
N ARG A 69 9.01 -29.76 3.13
CA ARG A 69 8.15 -30.95 3.23
C ARG A 69 8.28 -31.87 2.02
N LYS A 70 8.37 -31.29 0.81
CA LYS A 70 8.61 -32.06 -0.42
C LYS A 70 9.99 -32.76 -0.40
N SER A 71 11.00 -32.12 0.17
CA SER A 71 12.35 -32.71 0.27
C SER A 71 12.46 -33.82 1.32
N GLU A 72 11.64 -33.77 2.37
CA GLU A 72 11.58 -34.76 3.45
C GLU A 72 10.84 -36.02 3.02
N ASP A 73 9.58 -35.87 2.59
CA ASP A 73 8.73 -36.96 2.12
C ASP A 73 7.66 -36.41 1.15
N PRO A 74 7.84 -36.62 -0.17
CA PRO A 74 6.91 -36.14 -1.20
C PRO A 74 5.48 -36.66 -1.07
N ASP A 75 5.28 -37.85 -0.51
CA ASP A 75 3.98 -38.53 -0.46
C ASP A 75 3.28 -38.36 0.90
N SER A 76 3.93 -37.67 1.84
CA SER A 76 3.37 -37.39 3.16
C SER A 76 2.14 -36.49 3.10
N SER A 77 1.22 -36.67 4.06
CA SER A 77 0.11 -35.74 4.27
C SER A 77 0.60 -34.31 4.55
N ALA A 78 1.73 -34.16 5.23
CA ALA A 78 2.34 -32.87 5.51
C ALA A 78 2.80 -32.14 4.22
N CYS A 79 3.33 -32.86 3.22
CA CYS A 79 3.65 -32.29 1.92
C CYS A 79 2.40 -31.80 1.18
N PHE A 80 1.31 -32.58 1.23
CA PHE A 80 0.03 -32.19 0.66
C PHE A 80 -0.58 -30.95 1.33
N GLU A 81 -0.55 -30.89 2.67
CA GLU A 81 -1.03 -29.76 3.46
C GLU A 81 -0.22 -28.49 3.17
N ALA A 82 1.12 -28.57 3.17
CA ALA A 82 2.00 -27.45 2.86
C ALA A 82 1.77 -26.90 1.44
N ARG A 83 1.50 -27.79 0.46
CA ARG A 83 1.13 -27.39 -0.90
C ARG A 83 -0.22 -26.66 -0.94
N THR A 84 -1.21 -27.18 -0.22
CA THR A 84 -2.55 -26.58 -0.14
C THR A 84 -2.49 -25.19 0.50
N GLU A 85 -1.75 -25.06 1.59
CA GLU A 85 -1.55 -23.79 2.27
C GLU A 85 -0.79 -22.78 1.40
N ALA A 86 0.25 -23.22 0.67
CA ALA A 86 0.94 -22.36 -0.29
C ALA A 86 0.00 -21.82 -1.38
N TYR A 87 -1.00 -22.60 -1.83
CA TYR A 87 -2.01 -22.12 -2.78
C TYR A 87 -2.97 -21.10 -2.15
N ARG A 88 -3.38 -21.32 -0.90
CA ARG A 88 -4.20 -20.34 -0.17
C ARG A 88 -3.46 -19.01 -0.04
N LEU A 89 -2.21 -19.06 0.41
CA LEU A 89 -1.34 -17.88 0.58
C LEU A 89 -1.05 -17.18 -0.75
N ARG A 90 -0.90 -17.93 -1.85
CA ARG A 90 -0.79 -17.36 -3.20
C ARG A 90 -1.98 -16.47 -3.52
N GLY A 91 -3.20 -16.91 -3.23
CA GLY A 91 -4.41 -16.14 -3.45
C GLY A 91 -4.42 -14.83 -2.65
N VAL A 92 -4.03 -14.88 -1.38
CA VAL A 92 -3.93 -13.70 -0.51
C VAL A 92 -2.90 -12.70 -1.05
N ALA A 93 -1.71 -13.17 -1.43
CA ALA A 93 -0.65 -12.32 -1.98
C ALA A 93 -1.05 -11.68 -3.33
N LEU A 94 -1.71 -12.43 -4.22
CA LEU A 94 -2.24 -11.90 -5.48
C LEU A 94 -3.29 -10.82 -5.25
N HIS A 95 -4.24 -11.07 -4.34
CA HIS A 95 -5.27 -10.08 -4.01
C HIS A 95 -4.66 -8.78 -3.50
N ALA A 96 -3.68 -8.87 -2.60
CA ALA A 96 -2.98 -7.68 -2.11
C ALA A 96 -2.17 -6.98 -3.22
N MET A 97 -1.51 -7.71 -4.13
CA MET A 97 -0.82 -7.14 -5.29
C MET A 97 -1.77 -6.40 -6.24
N PHE A 98 -2.98 -6.91 -6.46
CA PHE A 98 -3.98 -6.21 -7.27
C PHE A 98 -4.41 -4.89 -6.60
N ARG A 99 -4.50 -4.84 -5.28
CA ARG A 99 -4.76 -3.58 -4.57
C ARG A 99 -3.62 -2.57 -4.76
N VAL A 100 -2.36 -3.02 -4.75
CA VAL A 100 -1.21 -2.17 -5.10
C VAL A 100 -1.37 -1.58 -6.51
N GLN A 101 -1.75 -2.40 -7.50
CA GLN A 101 -1.96 -1.95 -8.88
C GLN A 101 -3.05 -0.87 -9.03
N LEU A 102 -4.03 -0.84 -8.12
CA LEU A 102 -5.12 0.13 -8.16
C LEU A 102 -4.76 1.49 -7.55
N ILE A 103 -3.81 1.54 -6.62
CA ILE A 103 -3.51 2.76 -5.83
C ILE A 103 -2.12 3.35 -6.07
N ALA A 104 -1.21 2.57 -6.67
CA ALA A 104 0.13 3.00 -7.01
C ALA A 104 0.12 4.19 -7.96
N SER A 105 1.00 5.17 -7.70
CA SER A 105 1.12 6.37 -8.55
C SER A 105 1.79 6.13 -9.89
N GLY A 106 2.58 5.06 -10.02
CA GLY A 106 3.43 4.85 -11.18
C GLY A 106 3.77 3.40 -11.46
N GLN A 107 4.11 3.13 -12.73
CA GLN A 107 4.37 1.79 -13.25
C GLN A 107 5.58 1.11 -12.57
N THR A 108 6.62 1.88 -12.22
CA THR A 108 7.81 1.35 -11.55
C THR A 108 7.49 0.66 -10.22
N LEU A 109 6.55 1.20 -9.43
CA LEU A 109 6.13 0.59 -8.16
C LEU A 109 5.31 -0.68 -8.41
N ILE A 110 4.47 -0.67 -9.44
CA ILE A 110 3.68 -1.83 -9.86
C ILE A 110 4.59 -2.96 -10.32
N ASP A 111 5.62 -2.65 -11.10
CA ASP A 111 6.58 -3.63 -11.61
C ASP A 111 7.40 -4.21 -10.46
N ALA A 112 7.88 -3.39 -9.52
CA ALA A 112 8.57 -3.88 -8.33
C ALA A 112 7.70 -4.84 -7.48
N ALA A 113 6.40 -4.57 -7.34
CA ALA A 113 5.48 -5.47 -6.65
C ALA A 113 5.32 -6.80 -7.40
N ARG A 114 5.23 -6.75 -8.74
CA ARG A 114 5.14 -7.95 -9.59
C ARG A 114 6.41 -8.78 -9.53
N ASP A 115 7.57 -8.16 -9.56
CA ASP A 115 8.87 -8.82 -9.48
C ASP A 115 9.04 -9.51 -8.12
N ALA A 116 8.72 -8.80 -7.03
CA ALA A 116 8.73 -9.39 -5.68
C ALA A 116 7.81 -10.63 -5.59
N TYR A 117 6.61 -10.54 -6.16
CA TYR A 117 5.69 -11.67 -6.25
C TYR A 117 6.25 -12.83 -7.09
N ALA A 118 6.86 -12.53 -8.25
CA ALA A 118 7.44 -13.52 -9.14
C ALA A 118 8.57 -14.29 -8.45
N HIS A 119 9.50 -13.60 -7.79
CA HIS A 119 10.56 -14.24 -7.02
C HIS A 119 9.99 -15.13 -5.90
N ALA A 120 9.05 -14.63 -5.09
CA ALA A 120 8.40 -15.43 -4.04
C ALA A 120 7.75 -16.71 -4.60
N SER A 121 7.13 -16.63 -5.78
CA SER A 121 6.43 -17.76 -6.40
C SER A 121 7.33 -18.91 -6.87
N ASN A 122 8.63 -18.63 -7.09
CA ASN A 122 9.58 -19.58 -7.64
C ASN A 122 10.36 -20.37 -6.58
N LEU A 123 10.32 -20.01 -5.30
CA LEU A 123 11.12 -20.65 -4.24
C LEU A 123 10.96 -22.18 -4.19
N HIS A 124 9.73 -22.68 -4.26
CA HIS A 124 9.46 -24.13 -4.21
C HIS A 124 10.02 -24.93 -5.39
N LYS A 125 10.53 -24.26 -6.43
CA LYS A 125 11.14 -24.89 -7.59
C LYS A 125 12.64 -25.13 -7.42
N ALA A 126 13.25 -24.61 -6.37
CA ALA A 126 14.66 -24.85 -6.09
C ALA A 126 14.97 -26.36 -6.09
N SER A 127 16.09 -26.72 -6.71
CA SER A 127 16.55 -28.09 -6.84
C SER A 127 17.30 -28.53 -5.58
N ASP A 128 17.98 -27.58 -4.93
CA ASP A 128 18.77 -27.82 -3.73
C ASP A 128 18.71 -26.63 -2.75
N LYS A 129 19.34 -26.80 -1.59
CA LYS A 129 19.35 -25.81 -0.51
C LYS A 129 20.12 -24.53 -0.87
N THR A 130 21.14 -24.63 -1.72
CA THR A 130 21.94 -23.49 -2.17
C THR A 130 21.13 -22.61 -3.13
N GLU A 131 20.43 -23.23 -4.07
CA GLU A 131 19.47 -22.56 -4.95
C GLU A 131 18.33 -21.95 -4.14
N LEU A 132 17.78 -22.67 -3.16
CA LEU A 132 16.73 -22.14 -2.28
C LEU A 132 17.19 -20.88 -1.52
N SER A 133 18.40 -20.90 -0.98
CA SER A 133 19.00 -19.74 -0.29
C SER A 133 19.18 -18.55 -1.24
N THR A 134 19.57 -18.82 -2.48
CA THR A 134 19.75 -17.79 -3.53
C THR A 134 18.42 -17.17 -3.91
N LEU A 135 17.41 -18.00 -4.24
CA LEU A 135 16.06 -17.54 -4.56
C LEU A 135 15.39 -16.82 -3.37
N GLY A 136 15.62 -17.29 -2.15
CA GLY A 136 15.16 -16.63 -0.93
C GLY A 136 15.75 -15.24 -0.74
N THR A 137 17.05 -15.08 -1.03
CA THR A 137 17.73 -13.77 -1.00
C THR A 137 17.17 -12.83 -2.05
N GLN A 138 17.01 -13.30 -3.30
CA GLN A 138 16.42 -12.50 -4.38
C GLN A 138 14.98 -12.04 -4.06
N ALA A 139 14.15 -12.94 -3.50
CA ALA A 139 12.80 -12.59 -3.10
C ALA A 139 12.74 -11.56 -1.95
N ARG A 140 13.72 -11.61 -1.04
CA ARG A 140 13.86 -10.59 0.02
C ARG A 140 14.26 -9.24 -0.57
N GLU A 141 15.28 -9.21 -1.41
CA GLU A 141 15.78 -7.98 -2.04
C GLU A 141 14.72 -7.32 -2.94
N ALA A 142 13.96 -8.12 -3.69
CA ALA A 142 12.86 -7.60 -4.50
C ALA A 142 11.74 -6.97 -3.64
N LEU A 143 11.41 -7.57 -2.49
CA LEU A 143 10.44 -6.98 -1.56
C LEU A 143 10.99 -5.69 -0.90
N GLU A 144 12.27 -5.66 -0.54
CA GLU A 144 12.92 -4.46 -0.01
C GLU A 144 12.96 -3.31 -1.03
N HIS A 145 13.19 -3.65 -2.31
CA HIS A 145 13.12 -2.69 -3.40
C HIS A 145 11.70 -2.11 -3.55
N PHE A 146 10.67 -2.95 -3.51
CA PHE A 146 9.28 -2.51 -3.47
C PHE A 146 9.00 -1.57 -2.29
N ILE A 147 9.44 -1.93 -1.07
CA ILE A 147 9.23 -1.10 0.14
C ILE A 147 9.91 0.27 0.00
N THR A 148 11.09 0.32 -0.62
CA THR A 148 11.83 1.57 -0.85
C THR A 148 11.05 2.52 -1.77
N LEU A 149 10.52 1.98 -2.88
CA LEU A 149 9.67 2.74 -3.79
C LEU A 149 8.34 3.15 -3.14
N ALA A 150 7.70 2.22 -2.42
CA ALA A 150 6.45 2.46 -1.71
C ALA A 150 6.60 3.58 -0.66
N SER A 151 7.72 3.61 0.07
CA SER A 151 8.00 4.64 1.06
C SER A 151 8.08 6.04 0.45
N SER A 152 8.57 6.13 -0.80
CA SER A 152 8.64 7.40 -1.54
C SER A 152 7.27 7.82 -2.08
N ASP A 153 6.39 6.87 -2.37
CA ASP A 153 5.03 7.12 -2.90
C ASP A 153 3.99 7.50 -1.83
N VAL A 154 4.28 7.19 -0.56
CA VAL A 154 3.45 7.56 0.59
C VAL A 154 3.79 8.96 1.10
N GLN A 155 4.97 9.50 0.77
CA GLN A 155 5.37 10.87 1.13
C GLN A 155 4.53 11.91 0.38
#